data_AF-A0A925B0H8-F1
#
_entry.id   AF-A0A925B0H8-F1
#
_cell.length_a   1.000
_cell.length_b   1.000
_cell.length_c   1.000
_cell.angle_alpha   90.00
_cell.angle_beta   90.00
_cell.angle_gamma   90.00
#
_symmetry.space_group_name_H-M   'P 1'
#
loop_
_entity.id
_entity.type
_entity.pdbx_description
1 polymer ?
#
loop_
_entity_poly.entity_id
_entity_poly.type
_entity_poly.pdbx_seq_one_letter_code
_entity_poly.pdbx_strand_id
1 'polypeptide(L)'
;MSSKDIYFIGICGTGVGALAGLLKAQGHHVRGSDVHSYPPMSDKLREWGIPVIEGHDAKNLDPQPDLVIIGNVVRATNPEAVAVRERNIPHMSMPQAIAEFGIGEKHS
;
A
#
# COMPACT_ATOMS: atom_id res chain seq x y z
N MET A 1 -7.27 18.17 -4.11
CA MET A 1 -6.08 17.32 -3.88
C MET A 1 -5.86 16.49 -5.13
N SER A 2 -4.62 16.41 -5.66
CA SER A 2 -4.34 15.53 -6.80
C SER A 2 -4.44 14.08 -6.36
N SER A 3 -5.15 13.25 -7.14
CA SER A 3 -5.11 11.81 -6.96
C SER A 3 -3.69 11.31 -7.22
N LYS A 4 -3.28 10.24 -6.51
CA LYS A 4 -1.96 9.60 -6.59
C LYS A 4 -2.17 8.10 -6.71
N ASP A 5 -1.29 7.42 -7.44
CA ASP A 5 -1.21 5.95 -7.44
C ASP A 5 -0.32 5.49 -6.28
N ILE A 6 -0.95 4.87 -5.28
CA ILE A 6 -0.32 4.43 -4.06
C ILE A 6 -0.32 2.91 -4.04
N TYR A 7 0.88 2.34 -4.01
CA TYR A 7 1.10 0.91 -4.00
C TYR A 7 1.49 0.43 -2.60
N PHE A 8 0.84 -0.63 -2.12
CA PHE A 8 1.12 -1.24 -0.83
C PHE A 8 1.81 -2.59 -1.00
N ILE A 9 2.95 -2.79 -0.31
CA ILE A 9 3.58 -4.11 -0.20
C ILE A 9 3.16 -4.71 1.15
N GLY A 10 2.48 -5.85 1.13
CA GLY A 10 1.89 -6.49 2.32
C GLY A 10 0.55 -5.87 2.73
N ILE A 11 -0.35 -5.66 1.76
CA ILE A 11 -1.60 -4.92 1.93
C ILE A 11 -2.63 -5.61 2.84
N CYS A 12 -2.55 -6.93 3.03
CA CYS A 12 -3.50 -7.68 3.85
C CYS A 12 -3.20 -7.57 5.36
N GLY A 13 -2.11 -6.90 5.78
CA GLY A 13 -1.86 -6.61 7.19
C GLY A 13 -2.93 -5.68 7.78
N THR A 14 -3.41 -5.96 9.00
CA THR A 14 -4.55 -5.25 9.62
C THR A 14 -4.42 -3.72 9.60
N GLY A 15 -3.25 -3.18 9.98
CA GLY A 15 -3.01 -1.74 9.97
C GLY A 15 -2.75 -1.17 8.57
N VAL A 16 -2.16 -1.97 7.67
CA VAL A 16 -1.84 -1.56 6.29
C VAL A 16 -3.12 -1.44 5.47
N GLY A 17 -4.01 -2.44 5.54
CA GLY A 17 -5.25 -2.41 4.78
C GLY A 17 -6.26 -1.38 5.30
N ALA A 18 -6.25 -1.04 6.59
CA ALA A 18 -7.03 0.07 7.12
C ALA A 18 -6.60 1.42 6.50
N LEU A 19 -5.28 1.64 6.41
CA LEU A 19 -4.72 2.82 5.74
C LEU A 19 -5.02 2.81 4.23
N ALA A 20 -4.94 1.67 3.57
CA ALA A 20 -5.30 1.54 2.16
C ALA A 20 -6.77 1.93 1.91
N GLY A 21 -7.69 1.50 2.78
CA GLY A 21 -9.10 1.91 2.75
C GLY A 21 -9.28 3.42 2.95
N LEU A 22 -8.55 4.02 3.89
CA LEU A 22 -8.58 5.47 4.12
C LEU A 22 -8.12 6.27 2.89
N LEU A 23 -6.99 5.89 2.29
CA LEU A 23 -6.45 6.57 1.11
C LEU A 23 -7.37 6.41 -0.10
N LYS A 24 -8.01 5.25 -0.24
CA LYS A 24 -9.03 5.02 -1.26
C LYS A 24 -10.24 5.93 -1.06
N ALA A 25 -10.72 6.08 0.18
CA ALA A 25 -11.81 6.97 0.53
C ALA A 25 -11.47 8.46 0.30
N GLN A 26 -10.18 8.84 0.42
CA GLN A 26 -9.68 10.17 0.07
C GLN A 26 -9.55 10.42 -1.45
N GLY A 27 -9.87 9.42 -2.29
CA GLY A 27 -9.86 9.54 -3.75
C GLY A 27 -8.51 9.20 -4.41
N HIS A 28 -7.58 8.59 -3.68
CA HIS A 28 -6.35 8.06 -4.27
C HIS A 28 -6.62 6.74 -5.00
N HIS A 29 -5.83 6.47 -6.03
CA HIS A 29 -5.77 5.14 -6.62
C HIS A 29 -4.90 4.28 -5.71
N VAL A 30 -5.49 3.22 -5.15
CA VAL A 30 -4.82 2.35 -4.19
C VAL A 30 -4.82 0.94 -4.74
N ARG A 31 -3.65 0.32 -4.72
CA ARG A 31 -3.43 -1.09 -5.11
C ARG A 31 -2.29 -1.69 -4.30
N GLY A 32 -2.10 -3.00 -4.34
CA GLY A 32 -0.97 -3.59 -3.64
C GLY A 32 -0.82 -5.09 -3.83
N SER A 33 0.14 -5.66 -3.13
CA SER A 33 0.43 -7.10 -3.12
C SER A 33 0.44 -7.68 -1.72
N ASP A 34 0.17 -8.98 -1.62
CA ASP A 34 0.41 -9.77 -0.41
C ASP A 34 0.71 -11.23 -0.76
N VAL A 35 1.48 -11.92 0.09
CA VAL A 35 1.73 -13.37 -0.06
C VAL A 35 0.45 -14.16 0.19
N HIS A 36 -0.39 -13.68 1.11
CA HIS A 36 -1.54 -14.40 1.62
C HIS A 36 -2.78 -13.50 1.63
N SER A 37 -3.59 -13.61 0.58
CA SER A 37 -4.89 -12.96 0.51
C SER A 37 -5.95 -13.87 1.13
N TYR A 38 -6.17 -13.76 2.45
CA TYR A 38 -7.20 -14.53 3.15
C TYR A 38 -8.33 -13.64 3.70
N PRO A 39 -9.58 -14.16 3.72
CA PRO A 39 -10.68 -13.52 4.45
C PRO A 39 -10.31 -13.32 5.92
N PRO A 40 -10.77 -12.24 6.57
CA PRO A 40 -11.77 -11.27 6.09
C PRO A 40 -11.18 -10.04 5.38
N MET A 41 -9.86 -9.90 5.28
CA MET A 41 -9.24 -8.66 4.79
C MET A 41 -9.25 -8.58 3.26
N SER A 42 -9.06 -9.71 2.57
CA SER A 42 -9.16 -9.79 1.10
C SER A 42 -10.54 -9.36 0.59
N ASP A 43 -11.61 -9.79 1.28
CA ASP A 43 -12.99 -9.44 0.95
C ASP A 43 -13.26 -7.94 1.15
N LYS A 44 -12.75 -7.36 2.24
CA LYS A 44 -12.88 -5.91 2.50
C LYS A 44 -12.15 -5.07 1.45
N LEU A 45 -10.92 -5.45 1.09
CA LEU A 45 -10.15 -4.73 0.06
C LEU A 45 -10.87 -4.80 -1.29
N ARG A 46 -11.48 -5.95 -1.61
CA ARG A 46 -12.31 -6.11 -2.81
C ARG A 46 -13.58 -5.26 -2.76
N GLU A 47 -14.27 -5.20 -1.62
CA GLU A 47 -15.44 -4.35 -1.41
C GLU A 47 -15.11 -2.85 -1.60
N TRP A 48 -13.93 -2.42 -1.16
CA TRP A 48 -13.43 -1.06 -1.35
C TRP A 48 -12.88 -0.79 -2.77
N GLY A 49 -12.91 -1.79 -3.66
CA GLY A 49 -12.38 -1.67 -5.02
C GLY A 49 -10.87 -1.43 -5.05
N ILE A 50 -10.14 -2.05 -4.12
CA ILE A 50 -8.68 -2.03 -4.05
C ILE A 50 -8.16 -3.34 -4.63
N PRO A 51 -7.50 -3.32 -5.81
CA PRO A 51 -6.92 -4.50 -6.40
C PRO A 51 -5.71 -4.99 -5.58
N VAL A 52 -5.72 -6.28 -5.28
CA VAL A 52 -4.66 -7.00 -4.56
C VAL A 52 -4.06 -8.04 -5.49
N ILE A 53 -2.74 -8.02 -5.64
CA ILE A 53 -1.97 -8.98 -6.41
C ILE A 53 -1.41 -10.03 -5.44
N GLU A 54 -1.58 -11.31 -5.78
CA GLU A 54 -1.02 -12.39 -4.96
C GLU A 54 0.45 -12.62 -5.28
N GLY A 55 1.26 -12.70 -4.24
CA GLY A 55 2.72 -12.82 -4.34
C GLY A 55 3.42 -11.49 -4.60
N HIS A 56 4.75 -11.55 -4.58
CA HIS A 56 5.61 -10.38 -4.76
C HIS A 56 6.44 -10.55 -6.03
N ASP A 57 6.28 -9.63 -6.99
CA ASP A 57 7.08 -9.56 -8.21
C ASP A 57 7.39 -8.10 -8.52
N ALA A 58 8.62 -7.80 -8.96
CA ALA A 58 9.03 -6.44 -9.32
C ALA A 58 8.14 -5.82 -10.42
N LYS A 59 7.53 -6.63 -11.28
CA LYS A 59 6.59 -6.22 -12.34
C LYS A 59 5.28 -5.67 -11.80
N ASN A 60 4.93 -5.96 -10.55
CA ASN A 60 3.71 -5.42 -9.95
C ASN A 60 3.78 -3.89 -9.78
N LEU A 61 4.99 -3.34 -9.75
CA LEU A 61 5.26 -1.89 -9.74
C LEU A 61 5.16 -1.26 -11.13
N ASP A 62 4.64 -1.98 -12.13
CA ASP A 62 4.40 -1.46 -13.47
C ASP A 62 2.88 -1.34 -13.69
N PRO A 63 2.36 -0.14 -14.05
CA PRO A 63 3.07 1.14 -14.21
C PRO A 63 3.66 1.64 -12.89
N GLN A 64 4.68 2.51 -12.96
CA GLN A 64 5.36 3.04 -11.76
C GLN A 64 4.38 3.83 -10.86
N PRO A 65 4.20 3.44 -9.58
CA PRO A 65 3.36 4.19 -8.66
C PRO A 65 4.03 5.49 -8.21
N ASP A 66 3.22 6.47 -7.78
CA ASP A 66 3.70 7.74 -7.23
C ASP A 66 4.30 7.57 -5.83
N LEU A 67 3.78 6.60 -5.07
CA LEU A 67 4.22 6.32 -3.71
C LEU A 67 4.07 4.83 -3.39
N VAL A 68 5.06 4.27 -2.69
CA VAL A 68 5.01 2.91 -2.17
C VAL A 68 5.00 2.90 -0.64
N ILE A 69 4.03 2.21 -0.05
CA ILE A 69 3.95 1.98 1.39
C ILE A 69 4.40 0.56 1.68
N ILE A 70 5.48 0.44 2.46
CA ILE A 70 6.10 -0.84 2.81
C ILE A 70 5.55 -1.30 4.16
N GLY A 71 4.81 -2.42 4.15
CA GLY A 71 4.30 -3.06 5.35
C GLY A 71 5.43 -3.55 6.26
N ASN A 72 5.17 -3.59 7.57
CA ASN A 72 6.19 -3.92 8.58
C ASN A 72 6.75 -5.36 8.46
N VAL A 73 6.00 -6.27 7.85
CA VAL A 73 6.38 -7.69 7.69
C VAL A 73 7.24 -7.90 6.42
N VAL A 74 7.37 -6.87 5.58
CA VAL A 74 8.10 -6.94 4.32
C VAL A 74 9.61 -6.95 4.59
N ARG A 75 10.28 -8.01 4.13
CA ARG A 75 11.75 -8.13 4.22
C ARG A 75 12.42 -7.29 3.14
N ALA A 76 13.64 -6.84 3.41
CA ALA A 76 14.46 -6.11 2.42
C ALA A 76 14.79 -6.93 1.16
N THR A 77 14.71 -8.26 1.24
CA THR A 77 14.89 -9.19 0.11
C THR A 77 13.63 -9.37 -0.73
N ASN A 78 12.52 -8.70 -0.38
CA ASN A 78 11.29 -8.75 -1.19
C ASN A 78 11.58 -8.13 -2.57
N PRO A 79 11.20 -8.78 -3.68
CA PRO A 79 11.52 -8.31 -5.03
C PRO A 79 10.91 -6.94 -5.35
N GLU A 80 9.73 -6.62 -4.82
CA GLU A 80 9.12 -5.29 -4.96
C GLU A 80 9.89 -4.26 -4.13
N ALA A 81 10.27 -4.58 -2.89
CA ALA A 81 11.05 -3.66 -2.05
C ALA A 81 12.44 -3.36 -2.63
N VAL A 82 13.08 -4.35 -3.25
CA VAL A 82 14.33 -4.16 -4.00
C VAL A 82 14.08 -3.24 -5.20
N ALA A 83 13.07 -3.53 -6.02
CA ALA A 83 12.75 -2.74 -7.20
C ALA A 83 12.39 -1.28 -6.86
N VAL A 84 11.70 -1.03 -5.76
CA VAL A 84 11.44 0.34 -5.25
C VAL A 84 12.73 1.11 -5.03
N ARG A 85 13.74 0.47 -4.41
CA ARG A 85 15.03 1.09 -4.13
C ARG A 85 15.83 1.30 -5.41
N GLU A 86 15.87 0.31 -6.29
CA GLU A 86 16.59 0.38 -7.56
C GLU A 86 16.02 1.46 -8.50
N ARG A 87 14.68 1.57 -8.56
CA ARG A 87 13.97 2.53 -9.39
C ARG A 87 13.83 3.92 -8.72
N ASN A 88 14.36 4.10 -7.51
CA ASN A 88 14.21 5.32 -6.71
C ASN A 88 12.76 5.79 -6.55
N ILE A 89 11.83 4.85 -6.42
CA ILE A 89 10.42 5.15 -6.24
C ILE A 89 10.22 5.76 -4.83
N PRO A 90 9.48 6.87 -4.70
CA PRO A 90 9.15 7.41 -3.39
C PRO A 90 8.48 6.35 -2.52
N HIS A 91 8.98 6.15 -1.31
CA HIS A 91 8.45 5.14 -0.42
C HIS A 91 8.49 5.57 1.04
N MET A 92 7.62 4.97 1.83
CA MET A 92 7.54 5.16 3.27
C MET A 92 7.20 3.85 3.97
N SER A 93 7.64 3.72 5.22
CA SER A 93 7.21 2.62 6.07
C SER A 93 5.76 2.82 6.53
N MET A 94 5.07 1.74 6.86
CA MET A 94 3.70 1.81 7.40
C MET A 94 3.54 2.79 8.58
N PRO A 95 4.42 2.82 9.61
CA PRO A 95 4.30 3.80 10.69
C PRO A 95 4.44 5.26 10.24
N GLN A 96 5.33 5.53 9.27
CA GLN A 96 5.46 6.87 8.68
C GLN A 96 4.19 7.26 7.91
N ALA A 97 3.62 6.32 7.16
CA ALA A 97 2.39 6.54 6.41
C ALA A 97 1.19 6.82 7.34
N ILE A 98 1.11 6.13 8.47
CA ILE A 98 0.08 6.43 9.49
C ILE A 98 0.31 7.81 10.12
N ALA A 99 1.56 8.20 10.39
CA ALA A 99 1.85 9.52 10.93
C ALA A 99 1.48 10.65 9.94
N GLU A 100 1.74 10.44 8.65
CA GLU A 100 1.44 11.39 7.57
C GLU A 100 -0.06 11.46 7.24
N PHE A 101 -0.72 10.31 7.09
CA PHE A 101 -2.10 10.24 6.58
C PHE A 101 -3.15 9.93 7.65
N GLY A 102 -2.75 9.27 8.74
CA GLY A 102 -3.65 8.83 9.81
C GLY A 102 -3.89 9.92 10.87
N ILE A 103 -3.00 10.90 10.98
CA ILE A 103 -3.25 12.12 11.77
C ILE A 103 -4.02 13.08 10.88
N GLY A 104 -5.29 12.78 10.63
CA GLY A 104 -6.23 13.78 10.14
C GLY A 104 -6.17 14.99 11.07
N GLU A 105 -6.06 16.18 10.49
CA GLU A 105 -6.10 17.46 11.19
C GLU A 105 -7.02 17.38 12.40
N LYS A 106 -6.45 17.54 13.60
CA LYS A 106 -7.25 17.97 14.74
C LYS A 106 -7.80 19.34 14.35
N HIS A 107 -9.00 19.37 13.80
CA HIS A 107 -9.87 20.54 13.90
C HIS A 107 -10.06 20.75 15.41
N SER A 108 -9.27 21.68 15.94
CA SER A 108 -9.45 22.27 17.26
C SER A 108 -10.05 23.66 17.10
#